data_AF-A0A3D1F4U3-F1
#
_entry.id   AF-A0A3D1F4U3-F1
#
_cell.length_a   1.000
_cell.length_b   1.000
_cell.length_c   1.000
_cell.angle_alpha   90.00
_cell.angle_beta   90.00
_cell.angle_gamma   90.00
#
_symmetry.space_group_name_H-M   'P 1'
#
loop_
_entity.id
_entity.type
_entity.pdbx_description
1 polymer ?
#
loop_
_entity_poly.entity_id
_entity_poly.type
_entity_poly.pdbx_seq_one_letter_code
_entity_poly.pdbx_strand_id
1 'polypeptide(L)'
;MDSLELWRRYRKYLCECSGVGMKLDISRVDFPNKFFSDHEEKMQQVYKDMRGLEAGDIANPDEQRMVGHYWLRTPHLAPNDEIAHEVESTVLRIKEFAGKIHNREIVPPESSRFTDLLIVGIGGSALGPQLVSDCLGTKRDKMALHFFDNTDPDGFDRVIADLGSRLKSTMVIVISKSGGTKETRNGMLEIQYAFSTKKLDFAKQAVAVTSDGSQLFNVAKEQGWIDIFPMWDWVGGRTSVLSAVGLLPAALQGVDIDQLLQGAAEMDKSTRLEGTKKNPAAR
;
A
#
# COMPACT_ATOMS: atom_id res chain seq x y z
N MET A 1 -29.49 -28.25 11.51
CA MET A 1 -29.90 -26.92 11.98
C MET A 1 -31.17 -26.55 11.24
N ASP A 2 -32.28 -26.40 11.94
CA ASP A 2 -33.52 -25.92 11.31
C ASP A 2 -33.42 -24.42 10.98
N SER A 3 -34.35 -23.89 10.16
CA SER A 3 -34.32 -22.49 9.74
C SER A 3 -34.43 -21.50 10.91
N LEU A 4 -35.11 -21.87 12.01
CA LEU A 4 -35.27 -21.03 13.19
C LEU A 4 -33.97 -20.98 14.02
N GLU A 5 -33.29 -22.12 14.16
CA GLU A 5 -31.99 -22.23 14.80
C GLU A 5 -30.92 -21.46 14.02
N LEU A 6 -30.92 -21.57 12.69
CA LEU A 6 -30.03 -20.80 11.83
C LEU A 6 -30.30 -19.29 11.94
N TRP A 7 -31.57 -18.87 11.95
CA TRP A 7 -31.93 -17.47 12.15
C TRP A 7 -31.47 -16.93 13.52
N ARG A 8 -31.61 -17.72 14.58
CA ARG A 8 -31.11 -17.36 15.91
C ARG A 8 -29.58 -17.25 15.92
N ARG A 9 -28.88 -18.15 15.24
CA ARG A 9 -27.41 -18.06 15.07
C ARG A 9 -27.01 -16.83 14.26
N TYR A 10 -27.68 -16.54 13.15
CA TYR A 10 -27.47 -15.32 12.37
C TYR A 10 -27.55 -14.08 13.26
N ARG A 11 -28.66 -13.90 13.99
CA ARG A 11 -28.84 -12.75 14.89
C ARG A 11 -27.78 -12.66 15.99
N LYS A 12 -27.26 -13.80 16.45
CA LYS A 12 -26.24 -13.88 17.52
C LYS A 12 -24.83 -13.59 17.01
N TYR A 13 -24.53 -14.02 15.77
CA TYR A 13 -23.17 -14.07 15.25
C TYR A 13 -22.89 -13.08 14.12
N LEU A 14 -23.91 -12.39 13.60
CA LEU A 14 -23.73 -11.23 12.74
C LEU A 14 -22.94 -10.15 13.49
N CYS A 15 -21.83 -9.71 12.90
CA CYS A 15 -21.04 -8.58 13.33
C CYS A 15 -21.18 -7.48 12.28
N GLU A 16 -21.57 -6.29 12.70
CA GLU A 16 -21.71 -5.12 11.81
C GLU A 16 -20.63 -4.09 12.16
N CYS A 17 -19.86 -3.71 11.15
CA CYS A 17 -18.86 -2.65 11.22
C CYS A 17 -19.37 -1.48 10.41
N SER A 18 -20.27 -0.70 11.01
CA SER A 18 -21.07 0.31 10.31
C SER A 18 -20.24 1.45 9.71
N GLY A 19 -19.08 1.79 10.31
CA GLY A 19 -18.18 2.83 9.77
C GLY A 19 -17.75 2.52 8.33
N VAL A 20 -17.31 1.29 8.11
CA VAL A 20 -16.82 0.80 6.81
C VAL A 20 -17.90 0.08 5.99
N GLY A 21 -19.16 0.11 6.40
CA GLY A 21 -20.27 -0.55 5.70
C GLY A 21 -20.16 -2.08 5.59
N MET A 22 -19.37 -2.73 6.45
CA MET A 22 -19.12 -4.18 6.39
C MET A 22 -20.02 -4.96 7.35
N LYS A 23 -20.51 -6.13 6.91
CA LYS A 23 -21.15 -7.13 7.78
C LYS A 23 -20.44 -8.47 7.64
N LEU A 24 -20.15 -9.12 8.78
CA LEU A 24 -19.55 -10.44 8.86
C LEU A 24 -20.55 -11.42 9.49
N ASP A 25 -20.98 -12.42 8.71
CA ASP A 25 -21.87 -13.49 9.15
C ASP A 25 -21.13 -14.82 9.24
N ILE A 26 -20.88 -15.28 10.47
CA ILE A 26 -20.27 -16.59 10.75
C ILE A 26 -21.31 -17.64 11.17
N SER A 27 -22.62 -17.38 11.00
CA SER A 27 -23.68 -18.28 11.49
C SER A 27 -23.63 -19.68 10.91
N ARG A 28 -23.06 -19.81 9.70
CA ARG A 28 -22.88 -21.07 8.95
C ARG A 28 -21.51 -21.74 9.17
N VAL A 29 -20.62 -21.14 9.94
CA VAL A 29 -19.35 -21.78 10.34
C VAL A 29 -19.65 -22.76 11.47
N ASP A 30 -19.10 -23.97 11.35
CA ASP A 30 -19.27 -25.00 12.37
C ASP A 30 -18.32 -24.76 13.55
N PHE A 31 -18.88 -24.40 14.70
CA PHE A 31 -18.14 -24.24 15.95
C PHE A 31 -19.06 -24.49 17.15
N PRO A 32 -18.53 -25.03 18.27
CA PRO A 32 -19.30 -25.26 19.49
C PRO A 32 -19.93 -23.98 20.05
N ASN A 33 -21.10 -24.09 20.68
CA ASN A 33 -21.78 -22.94 21.32
C ASN A 33 -20.93 -22.20 22.36
N LYS A 34 -19.97 -22.91 22.97
CA LYS A 34 -19.02 -22.39 23.97
C LYS A 34 -17.69 -21.91 23.38
N PHE A 35 -17.46 -22.03 22.08
CA PHE A 35 -16.18 -21.69 21.44
C PHE A 35 -15.62 -20.34 21.89
N PHE A 36 -16.42 -19.27 21.79
CA PHE A 36 -15.99 -17.94 22.21
C PHE A 36 -15.75 -17.82 23.73
N SER A 37 -16.58 -18.43 24.57
CA SER A 37 -16.38 -18.38 26.02
C SER A 37 -15.15 -19.16 26.46
N ASP A 38 -14.87 -20.28 25.80
CA ASP A 38 -13.74 -21.16 26.12
C ASP A 38 -12.39 -20.53 25.71
N HIS A 39 -12.40 -19.54 24.80
CA HIS A 39 -11.20 -18.84 24.33
C HIS A 39 -11.11 -17.38 24.81
N GLU A 40 -12.08 -16.89 25.59
CA GLU A 40 -12.16 -15.47 25.97
C GLU A 40 -10.91 -14.99 26.71
N GLU A 41 -10.39 -15.77 27.66
CA GLU A 41 -9.16 -15.42 28.41
C GLU A 41 -7.96 -15.24 27.48
N LYS A 42 -7.79 -16.14 26.50
CA LYS A 42 -6.73 -16.04 25.49
C LYS A 42 -6.91 -14.80 24.62
N MET A 43 -8.15 -14.47 24.24
CA MET A 43 -8.44 -13.26 23.46
C MET A 43 -8.12 -11.98 24.23
N GLN A 44 -8.40 -11.93 25.53
CA GLN A 44 -8.01 -10.78 26.36
C GLN A 44 -6.50 -10.58 26.42
N GLN A 45 -5.72 -11.67 26.41
CA GLN A 45 -4.27 -11.59 26.28
C GLN A 45 -3.86 -11.06 24.89
N VAL A 46 -4.49 -11.54 23.81
CA VAL A 46 -4.23 -11.02 22.45
C VAL A 46 -4.50 -9.52 22.36
N TYR A 47 -5.58 -9.01 22.95
CA TYR A 47 -5.87 -7.57 22.95
C TYR A 47 -4.81 -6.78 23.73
N LYS A 48 -4.29 -7.34 24.82
CA LYS A 48 -3.16 -6.73 25.55
C LYS A 48 -1.90 -6.68 24.70
N ASP A 49 -1.57 -7.77 24.01
CA ASP A 49 -0.38 -7.85 23.15
C ASP A 49 -0.51 -6.89 21.96
N MET A 50 -1.71 -6.77 21.37
CA MET A 50 -1.99 -5.81 20.30
C MET A 50 -1.74 -4.36 20.75
N ARG A 51 -2.15 -3.97 21.96
CA ARG A 51 -1.87 -2.62 22.49
C ARG A 51 -0.38 -2.36 22.64
N GLY A 52 0.39 -3.36 23.09
CA GLY A 52 1.85 -3.26 23.15
C GLY A 52 2.48 -3.06 21.77
N LEU A 53 2.07 -3.87 20.79
CA LEU A 53 2.52 -3.75 19.40
C LEU A 53 2.23 -2.37 18.80
N GLU A 54 1.01 -1.84 19.00
CA GLU A 54 0.62 -0.53 18.48
C GLU A 54 1.33 0.63 19.20
N ALA A 55 1.71 0.45 20.47
CA ALA A 55 2.49 1.40 21.25
C ALA A 55 4.00 1.40 20.88
N GLY A 56 4.43 0.51 19.98
CA GLY A 56 5.81 0.46 19.49
C GLY A 56 6.69 -0.60 20.15
N ASP A 57 6.12 -1.62 20.78
CA ASP A 57 6.92 -2.76 21.25
C ASP A 57 7.65 -3.43 20.07
N ILE A 58 8.85 -3.95 20.35
CA ILE A 58 9.62 -4.71 19.37
C ILE A 58 8.87 -6.01 19.06
N ALA A 59 8.26 -6.05 17.89
CA ALA A 59 7.45 -7.17 17.41
C ALA A 59 8.30 -8.22 16.69
N ASN A 60 9.36 -7.78 16.00
CA ASN A 60 10.29 -8.66 15.31
C ASN A 60 11.61 -8.73 16.08
N PRO A 61 11.82 -9.75 16.93
CA PRO A 61 13.04 -9.87 17.73
C PRO A 61 14.28 -10.16 16.89
N ASP A 62 14.14 -10.79 15.72
CA ASP A 62 15.29 -11.11 14.85
C ASP A 62 15.85 -9.85 14.18
N GLU A 63 14.97 -8.91 13.81
CA GLU A 63 15.36 -7.65 13.16
C GLU A 63 15.41 -6.45 14.12
N GLN A 64 14.99 -6.62 15.37
CA GLN A 64 14.84 -5.56 16.37
C GLN A 64 13.98 -4.39 15.87
N ARG A 65 12.84 -4.71 15.22
CA ARG A 65 11.95 -3.73 14.59
C ARG A 65 10.55 -3.69 15.20
N MET A 66 9.99 -2.49 15.20
CA MET A 66 8.58 -2.24 15.43
C MET A 66 7.73 -2.66 14.21
N VAL A 67 6.43 -2.86 14.41
CA VAL A 67 5.46 -3.11 13.33
C VAL A 67 4.43 -1.97 13.32
N GLY A 68 4.77 -0.91 12.59
CA GLY A 68 4.11 0.39 12.70
C GLY A 68 3.06 0.72 11.63
N HIS A 69 2.68 -0.23 10.79
CA HIS A 69 1.74 0.03 9.69
C HIS A 69 0.42 0.68 10.14
N TYR A 70 -0.01 0.50 11.39
CA TYR A 70 -1.17 1.18 12.00
C TYR A 70 -1.05 2.71 11.97
N TRP A 71 0.14 3.23 12.22
CA TRP A 71 0.41 4.67 12.26
C TRP A 71 0.21 5.32 10.89
N LEU A 72 0.36 4.57 9.79
CA LEU A 72 0.12 5.07 8.43
C LEU A 72 -1.29 5.63 8.23
N ARG A 73 -2.29 5.06 8.93
CA ARG A 73 -3.69 5.52 8.88
C ARG A 73 -4.15 6.24 10.14
N THR A 74 -3.37 6.19 11.22
CA THR A 74 -3.66 6.89 12.47
C THR A 74 -2.36 7.43 13.10
N PRO A 75 -1.74 8.50 12.53
CA PRO A 75 -0.39 8.92 12.89
C PRO A 75 -0.21 9.34 14.36
N HIS A 76 -1.23 9.93 14.98
CA HIS A 76 -1.21 10.35 16.39
C HIS A 76 -1.10 9.20 17.40
N LEU A 77 -1.19 7.94 16.97
CA LEU A 77 -0.92 6.77 17.79
C LEU A 77 0.54 6.28 17.68
N ALA A 78 1.37 6.98 16.90
CA ALA A 78 2.78 6.63 16.79
C ALA A 78 3.50 6.77 18.14
N PRO A 79 4.59 6.02 18.38
CA PRO A 79 5.32 6.05 19.65
C PRO A 79 6.01 7.38 19.94
N ASN A 80 6.18 8.23 18.92
CA ASN A 80 6.76 9.56 19.03
C ASN A 80 6.23 10.50 17.95
N ASP A 81 6.39 11.80 18.18
CA ASP A 81 5.92 12.86 17.28
C ASP A 81 6.66 12.88 15.94
N GLU A 82 7.90 12.39 15.89
CA GLU A 82 8.71 12.33 14.68
C GLU A 82 8.09 11.38 13.65
N ILE A 83 7.74 10.16 14.05
CA ILE A 83 7.05 9.19 13.18
C ILE A 83 5.69 9.73 12.73
N ALA A 84 4.92 10.34 13.64
CA ALA A 84 3.64 10.94 13.30
C ALA A 84 3.80 12.01 12.21
N HIS A 85 4.76 12.93 12.41
CA HIS A 85 5.06 14.01 11.48
C HIS A 85 5.58 13.50 10.13
N GLU A 86 6.44 12.48 10.12
CA GLU A 86 6.94 11.87 8.89
C GLU A 86 5.82 11.25 8.06
N VAL A 87 4.88 10.54 8.69
CA VAL A 87 3.73 9.97 8.01
C VAL A 87 2.83 11.06 7.43
N GLU A 88 2.45 12.06 8.24
CA GLU A 88 1.57 13.14 7.82
C GLU A 88 2.18 13.98 6.68
N SER A 89 3.46 14.36 6.82
CA SER A 89 4.18 15.11 5.79
C SER A 89 4.34 14.30 4.49
N THR A 90 4.54 12.98 4.57
CA THR A 90 4.60 12.12 3.39
C THR A 90 3.26 12.08 2.66
N VAL A 91 2.15 11.94 3.37
CA VAL A 91 0.81 11.95 2.75
C VAL A 91 0.53 13.30 2.08
N LEU A 92 0.84 14.41 2.74
CA LEU A 92 0.69 15.75 2.17
C LEU A 92 1.53 15.91 0.90
N ARG A 93 2.80 15.52 0.95
CA ARG A 93 3.71 15.59 -0.19
C ARG A 93 3.25 14.74 -1.37
N ILE A 94 2.68 13.55 -1.13
CA ILE A 94 2.09 12.72 -2.19
C ILE A 94 0.93 13.45 -2.86
N LYS A 95 0.04 14.08 -2.09
CA LYS A 95 -1.11 14.83 -2.61
C LYS A 95 -0.67 16.04 -3.42
N GLU A 96 0.30 16.80 -2.92
CA GLU A 96 0.89 17.94 -3.63
C GLU A 96 1.56 17.50 -4.93
N PHE A 97 2.35 16.43 -4.89
CA PHE A 97 3.02 15.89 -6.06
C PHE A 97 2.02 15.42 -7.12
N ALA A 98 1.02 14.63 -6.73
CA ALA A 98 -0.04 14.18 -7.64
C ALA A 98 -0.81 15.38 -8.22
N GLY A 99 -1.08 16.40 -7.41
CA GLY A 99 -1.69 17.65 -7.84
C GLY A 99 -0.88 18.35 -8.92
N LYS A 100 0.43 18.53 -8.73
CA LYS A 100 1.34 19.12 -9.73
C LYS A 100 1.36 18.35 -11.05
N ILE A 101 1.32 17.01 -10.98
CA ILE A 101 1.24 16.14 -12.16
C ILE A 101 -0.11 16.33 -12.89
N HIS A 102 -1.22 16.30 -12.16
CA HIS A 102 -2.56 16.45 -12.75
C HIS A 102 -2.80 17.84 -13.34
N ASN A 103 -2.25 18.87 -12.69
CA ASN A 103 -2.30 20.26 -13.14
C ASN A 103 -1.29 20.60 -14.25
N ARG A 104 -0.44 19.64 -14.63
CA ARG A 104 0.58 19.80 -15.68
C ARG A 104 1.65 20.83 -15.34
N GLU A 105 1.94 21.02 -14.06
CA GLU A 105 3.09 21.79 -13.57
C GLU A 105 4.38 20.98 -13.73
N ILE A 106 4.28 19.66 -13.56
CA ILE A 106 5.32 18.69 -13.88
C ILE A 106 4.81 17.86 -15.07
N VAL A 107 5.52 17.90 -16.19
CA VAL A 107 5.16 17.20 -17.43
C VAL A 107 6.35 16.40 -17.95
N PRO A 108 6.12 15.30 -18.67
CA PRO A 108 7.20 14.59 -19.36
C PRO A 108 7.78 15.48 -20.48
N PRO A 109 9.08 15.33 -20.84
CA PRO A 109 9.71 16.21 -21.83
C PRO A 109 9.05 16.19 -23.22
N GLU A 110 8.55 15.03 -23.64
CA GLU A 110 8.09 14.76 -25.01
C GLU A 110 6.54 14.65 -25.14
N SER A 111 5.81 15.08 -24.11
CA SER A 111 4.34 15.04 -24.08
C SER A 111 3.76 16.14 -23.18
N SER A 112 2.52 16.55 -23.44
CA SER A 112 1.85 17.60 -22.65
C SER A 112 1.38 17.14 -21.27
N ARG A 113 1.40 15.83 -20.99
CA ARG A 113 1.03 15.22 -19.70
C ARG A 113 1.51 13.78 -19.61
N PHE A 114 1.58 13.26 -18.40
CA PHE A 114 1.65 11.82 -18.17
C PHE A 114 0.28 11.17 -18.39
N THR A 115 0.28 9.95 -18.93
CA THR A 115 -0.93 9.16 -19.25
C THR A 115 -0.89 7.76 -18.63
N ASP A 116 0.30 7.26 -18.33
CA ASP A 116 0.53 5.90 -17.84
C ASP A 116 1.49 5.94 -16.66
N LEU A 117 1.33 5.01 -15.73
CA LEU A 117 2.25 4.69 -14.64
C LEU A 117 2.81 3.29 -14.89
N LEU A 118 4.12 3.14 -14.80
CA LEU A 118 4.77 1.84 -14.75
C LEU A 118 5.38 1.64 -13.36
N ILE A 119 4.80 0.74 -12.58
CA ILE A 119 5.27 0.38 -11.24
C ILE A 119 6.28 -0.75 -11.40
N VAL A 120 7.52 -0.52 -10.94
CA VAL A 120 8.59 -1.52 -10.94
C VAL A 120 8.87 -1.92 -9.50
N GLY A 121 8.50 -3.14 -9.14
CA GLY A 121 8.57 -3.64 -7.78
C GLY A 121 8.03 -5.05 -7.69
N ILE A 122 8.43 -5.83 -6.68
CA ILE A 122 7.95 -7.21 -6.51
C ILE A 122 7.31 -7.42 -5.13
N GLY A 123 6.40 -8.37 -5.03
CA GLY A 123 5.72 -8.73 -3.78
C GLY A 123 4.95 -7.54 -3.21
N GLY A 124 5.25 -7.14 -1.97
CA GLY A 124 4.59 -6.01 -1.32
C GLY A 124 4.72 -4.67 -2.05
N SER A 125 5.79 -4.50 -2.83
CA SER A 125 6.04 -3.31 -3.65
C SER A 125 5.19 -3.24 -4.92
N ALA A 126 4.42 -4.29 -5.26
CA ALA A 126 3.56 -4.33 -6.44
C ALA A 126 2.15 -4.84 -6.17
N LEU A 127 1.98 -5.91 -5.38
CA LEU A 127 0.68 -6.55 -5.14
C LEU A 127 -0.34 -5.62 -4.47
N GLY A 128 0.11 -4.78 -3.53
CA GLY A 128 -0.75 -3.77 -2.89
C GLY A 128 -1.27 -2.73 -3.90
N PRO A 129 -0.37 -2.03 -4.62
CA PRO A 129 -0.75 -1.15 -5.72
C PRO A 129 -1.63 -1.81 -6.79
N GLN A 130 -1.33 -3.05 -7.19
CA GLN A 130 -2.14 -3.82 -8.13
C GLN A 130 -3.56 -4.02 -7.61
N LEU A 131 -3.72 -4.48 -6.35
CA LEU A 131 -5.02 -4.69 -5.74
C LEU A 131 -5.84 -3.40 -5.67
N VAL A 132 -5.22 -2.29 -5.23
CA VAL A 132 -5.90 -0.98 -5.16
C VAL A 132 -6.36 -0.54 -6.55
N SER A 133 -5.49 -0.67 -7.55
CA SER A 133 -5.81 -0.32 -8.94
C SER A 133 -6.94 -1.16 -9.51
N ASP A 134 -6.91 -2.48 -9.28
CA ASP A 134 -7.94 -3.41 -9.79
C ASP A 134 -9.30 -3.17 -9.14
N CYS A 135 -9.32 -2.97 -7.81
CA CYS A 135 -10.56 -2.82 -7.05
C CYS A 135 -11.18 -1.41 -7.17
N LEU A 136 -10.36 -0.36 -7.24
CA LEU A 136 -10.82 1.04 -7.21
C LEU A 136 -10.68 1.77 -8.55
N GLY A 137 -9.96 1.19 -9.51
CA GLY A 137 -9.74 1.78 -10.82
C GLY A 137 -11.00 1.84 -11.67
N THR A 138 -11.09 2.86 -12.50
CA THR A 138 -12.24 3.14 -13.36
C THR A 138 -11.83 3.70 -14.72
N LYS A 139 -12.77 3.77 -15.66
CA LYS A 139 -12.53 4.46 -16.96
C LYS A 139 -12.29 5.97 -16.83
N ARG A 140 -12.49 6.55 -15.64
CA ARG A 140 -12.29 7.98 -15.35
C ARG A 140 -10.93 8.27 -14.72
N ASP A 141 -10.11 7.24 -14.54
CA ASP A 141 -8.79 7.38 -13.95
C ASP A 141 -7.93 8.32 -14.79
N LYS A 142 -7.08 9.07 -14.11
CA LYS A 142 -6.22 10.08 -14.73
C LYS A 142 -5.04 9.45 -15.46
N MET A 143 -4.62 8.26 -15.04
CA MET A 143 -3.47 7.52 -15.57
C MET A 143 -3.75 6.01 -15.52
N ALA A 144 -3.31 5.27 -16.55
CA ALA A 144 -3.38 3.81 -16.59
C ALA A 144 -2.17 3.18 -15.88
N LEU A 145 -2.34 2.05 -15.18
CA LEU A 145 -1.27 1.41 -14.42
C LEU A 145 -0.77 0.14 -15.11
N HIS A 146 0.55 -0.02 -15.11
CA HIS A 146 1.29 -1.15 -15.64
C HIS A 146 2.30 -1.62 -14.60
N PHE A 147 2.73 -2.88 -14.65
CA PHE A 147 3.55 -3.48 -13.60
C PHE A 147 4.69 -4.32 -14.17
N PHE A 148 5.87 -4.12 -13.59
CA PHE A 148 6.99 -5.05 -13.63
C PHE A 148 7.10 -5.69 -12.25
N ASP A 149 6.42 -6.82 -12.06
CA ASP A 149 6.29 -7.53 -10.78
C ASP A 149 6.93 -8.92 -10.74
N ASN A 150 7.57 -9.32 -11.84
CA ASN A 150 8.35 -10.53 -11.98
C ASN A 150 9.74 -10.18 -12.56
N THR A 151 10.64 -11.15 -12.71
CA THR A 151 11.94 -10.99 -13.39
C THR A 151 11.98 -11.58 -14.80
N ASP A 152 10.86 -12.13 -15.26
CA ASP A 152 10.75 -12.76 -16.58
C ASP A 152 10.82 -11.69 -17.69
N PRO A 153 11.84 -11.72 -18.58
CA PRO A 153 12.00 -10.73 -19.65
C PRO A 153 10.80 -10.70 -20.62
N ASP A 154 10.14 -11.83 -20.88
CA ASP A 154 8.97 -11.88 -21.77
C ASP A 154 7.80 -11.03 -21.21
N GLY A 155 7.70 -10.97 -19.87
CA GLY A 155 6.73 -10.14 -19.17
C GLY A 155 7.02 -8.65 -19.35
N PHE A 156 8.29 -8.25 -19.21
CA PHE A 156 8.72 -6.87 -19.43
C PHE A 156 8.50 -6.44 -20.88
N ASP A 157 8.91 -7.26 -21.84
CA ASP A 157 8.76 -6.98 -23.26
C ASP A 157 7.29 -6.79 -23.65
N ARG A 158 6.38 -7.60 -23.09
CA ARG A 158 4.94 -7.45 -23.32
C ARG A 158 4.42 -6.08 -22.87
N VAL A 159 4.80 -5.65 -21.67
CA VAL A 159 4.37 -4.36 -21.11
C VAL A 159 4.99 -3.19 -21.88
N ILE A 160 6.28 -3.27 -22.23
CA ILE A 160 6.96 -2.26 -23.05
C ILE A 160 6.30 -2.15 -24.44
N ALA A 161 5.95 -3.29 -25.05
CA ALA A 161 5.25 -3.32 -26.33
C ALA A 161 3.84 -2.73 -26.24
N ASP A 162 3.09 -3.01 -25.17
CA ASP A 162 1.77 -2.42 -24.94
C ASP A 162 1.83 -0.90 -24.78
N LEU A 163 2.77 -0.40 -23.97
CA LEU A 163 3.03 1.03 -23.81
C LEU A 163 3.39 1.67 -25.16
N GLY A 164 4.30 1.05 -25.91
CA GLY A 164 4.67 1.45 -27.27
C GLY A 164 5.07 2.92 -27.34
N SER A 165 4.33 3.73 -28.10
CA SER A 165 4.57 5.17 -28.23
C SER A 165 4.20 5.99 -26.98
N ARG A 166 3.39 5.43 -26.07
CA ARG A 166 3.02 6.06 -24.78
C ARG A 166 4.15 6.06 -23.76
N LEU A 167 5.26 5.38 -24.02
CA LEU A 167 6.44 5.40 -23.15
C LEU A 167 6.92 6.84 -22.84
N LYS A 168 6.82 7.75 -23.83
CA LYS A 168 7.16 9.18 -23.69
C LYS A 168 6.24 9.97 -22.76
N SER A 169 5.12 9.39 -22.37
CA SER A 169 4.14 9.94 -21.42
C SER A 169 3.90 9.00 -20.22
N THR A 170 4.80 8.04 -20.00
CA THR A 170 4.73 7.09 -18.89
C THR A 170 5.62 7.55 -17.74
N MET A 171 5.08 7.68 -16.53
CA MET A 171 5.90 7.85 -15.33
C MET A 171 6.29 6.48 -14.77
N VAL A 172 7.57 6.28 -14.45
CA VAL A 172 8.07 5.05 -13.84
C VAL A 172 8.23 5.26 -12.34
N ILE A 173 7.61 4.39 -11.54
CA ILE A 173 7.74 4.40 -10.09
C ILE A 173 8.51 3.14 -9.68
N VAL A 174 9.76 3.31 -9.24
CA VAL A 174 10.59 2.19 -8.79
C VAL A 174 10.46 2.04 -7.28
N ILE A 175 10.01 0.88 -6.83
CA ILE A 175 9.65 0.63 -5.43
C ILE A 175 10.49 -0.53 -4.87
N SER A 176 11.45 -0.21 -4.01
CA SER A 176 12.23 -1.20 -3.25
C SER A 176 12.74 -0.56 -1.98
N LYS A 177 12.53 -1.19 -0.81
CA LYS A 177 13.02 -0.66 0.47
C LYS A 177 14.53 -0.45 0.49
N SER A 178 15.29 -1.48 0.08
CA SER A 178 16.76 -1.46 0.12
C SER A 178 17.41 -1.03 -1.20
N GLY A 179 16.67 -1.09 -2.31
CA GLY A 179 17.21 -1.00 -3.67
C GLY A 179 18.01 -2.24 -4.12
N GLY A 180 18.20 -3.22 -3.23
CA GLY A 180 18.95 -4.45 -3.52
C GLY A 180 18.10 -5.61 -4.07
N THR A 181 16.78 -5.42 -4.17
CA THR A 181 15.87 -6.43 -4.72
C THR A 181 16.19 -6.67 -6.20
N LYS A 182 16.64 -7.88 -6.55
CA LYS A 182 17.20 -8.16 -7.88
C LYS A 182 16.15 -8.01 -8.98
N GLU A 183 14.94 -8.45 -8.73
CA GLU A 183 13.81 -8.39 -9.65
C GLU A 183 13.47 -6.93 -9.96
N THR A 184 13.28 -6.09 -8.94
CA THR A 184 13.06 -4.65 -9.10
C THR A 184 14.22 -3.98 -9.83
N ARG A 185 15.47 -4.31 -9.46
CA ARG A 185 16.66 -3.72 -10.09
C ARG A 185 16.75 -4.10 -11.57
N ASN A 186 16.48 -5.35 -11.91
CA ASN A 186 16.47 -5.82 -13.30
C ASN A 186 15.38 -5.10 -14.08
N GLY A 187 14.15 -5.06 -13.57
CA GLY A 187 13.06 -4.31 -14.21
C GLY A 187 13.39 -2.84 -14.42
N MET A 188 14.07 -2.20 -13.46
CA MET A 188 14.54 -0.81 -13.57
C MET A 188 15.57 -0.66 -14.70
N LEU A 189 16.55 -1.57 -14.80
CA LEU A 189 17.55 -1.52 -15.86
C LEU A 189 16.94 -1.78 -17.25
N GLU A 190 15.99 -2.70 -17.36
CA GLU A 190 15.30 -2.99 -18.62
C GLU A 190 14.46 -1.80 -19.10
N ILE A 191 13.72 -1.14 -18.20
CA ILE A 191 12.97 0.07 -18.60
C ILE A 191 13.91 1.24 -18.91
N GLN A 192 15.02 1.41 -18.18
CA GLN A 192 16.04 2.41 -18.51
C GLN A 192 16.63 2.17 -19.90
N TYR A 193 16.91 0.90 -20.24
CA TYR A 193 17.35 0.51 -21.57
C TYR A 193 16.29 0.87 -22.62
N ALA A 194 15.02 0.51 -22.40
CA ALA A 194 13.92 0.85 -23.30
C ALA A 194 13.79 2.37 -23.54
N PHE A 195 13.90 3.19 -22.49
CA PHE A 195 13.95 4.65 -22.60
C PHE A 195 15.12 5.12 -23.47
N SER A 196 16.32 4.58 -23.25
CA SER A 196 17.52 4.94 -24.01
C SER A 196 17.39 4.62 -25.51
N THR A 197 16.81 3.46 -25.87
CA THR A 197 16.61 3.07 -27.28
C THR A 197 15.61 3.99 -28.00
N LYS A 198 14.70 4.60 -27.25
CA LYS A 198 13.74 5.61 -27.74
C LYS A 198 14.23 7.04 -27.59
N LYS A 199 15.46 7.26 -27.10
CA LYS A 199 16.05 8.56 -26.81
C LYS A 199 15.21 9.40 -25.83
N LEU A 200 14.56 8.74 -24.89
CA LEU A 200 13.80 9.37 -23.80
C LEU A 200 14.70 9.54 -22.57
N ASP A 201 14.47 10.62 -21.82
CA ASP A 201 15.17 10.86 -20.55
C ASP A 201 14.42 10.19 -19.39
N PHE A 202 14.97 9.07 -18.91
CA PHE A 202 14.39 8.31 -17.80
C PHE A 202 14.30 9.14 -16.52
N ALA A 203 15.31 9.94 -16.19
CA ALA A 203 15.34 10.72 -14.95
C ALA A 203 14.19 11.74 -14.90
N LYS A 204 13.77 12.27 -16.06
CA LYS A 204 12.63 13.19 -16.19
C LYS A 204 11.26 12.53 -16.19
N GLN A 205 11.21 11.20 -16.04
CA GLN A 205 9.97 10.43 -15.98
C GLN A 205 9.97 9.42 -14.81
N ALA A 206 10.98 9.42 -13.94
CA ALA A 206 11.14 8.44 -12.87
C ALA A 206 10.97 9.04 -11.47
N VAL A 207 10.40 8.24 -10.57
CA VAL A 207 10.26 8.51 -9.13
C VAL A 207 10.66 7.25 -8.35
N ALA A 208 11.28 7.41 -7.19
CA ALA A 208 11.61 6.31 -6.30
C ALA A 208 10.71 6.27 -5.05
N VAL A 209 10.38 5.07 -4.57
CA VAL A 209 9.85 4.83 -3.22
C VAL A 209 10.79 3.87 -2.50
N THR A 210 11.55 4.39 -1.53
CA THR A 210 12.69 3.67 -0.95
C THR A 210 13.10 4.23 0.42
N SER A 211 13.92 3.50 1.17
CA SER A 211 14.50 4.01 2.42
C SER A 211 15.58 5.06 2.16
N ASP A 212 15.71 6.02 3.06
CA ASP A 212 16.80 7.01 3.01
C ASP A 212 18.18 6.31 3.03
N GLY A 213 19.12 6.82 2.23
CA GLY A 213 20.47 6.27 2.09
C GLY A 213 20.59 4.89 1.44
N SER A 214 19.48 4.26 1.03
CA SER A 214 19.46 2.98 0.32
C SER A 214 20.15 3.04 -1.06
N GLN A 215 20.39 1.88 -1.68
CA GLN A 215 21.00 1.82 -3.02
C GLN A 215 20.14 2.56 -4.06
N LEU A 216 18.82 2.35 -4.02
CA LEU A 216 17.89 3.02 -4.93
C LEU A 216 17.80 4.52 -4.64
N PHE A 217 17.89 4.94 -3.38
CA PHE A 217 17.93 6.35 -3.02
C PHE A 217 19.13 7.06 -3.66
N ASN A 218 20.32 6.46 -3.52
CA ASN A 218 21.54 7.04 -4.08
C ASN A 218 21.48 7.08 -5.61
N VAL A 219 21.01 6.01 -6.26
CA VAL A 219 20.81 5.99 -7.72
C VAL A 219 19.85 7.09 -8.18
N ALA A 220 18.68 7.22 -7.53
CA ALA A 220 17.69 8.23 -7.90
C ALA A 220 18.21 9.66 -7.71
N LYS A 221 18.97 9.90 -6.62
CA LYS A 221 19.58 11.19 -6.33
C LYS A 221 20.70 11.54 -7.30
N GLU A 222 21.62 10.61 -7.57
CA GLU A 222 22.74 10.79 -8.48
C GLU A 222 22.28 11.03 -9.93
N GLN A 223 21.23 10.34 -10.34
CA GLN A 223 20.66 10.48 -11.69
C GLN A 223 19.64 11.63 -11.80
N GLY A 224 19.30 12.30 -10.71
CA GLY A 224 18.37 13.44 -10.71
C GLY A 224 16.94 13.08 -11.13
N TRP A 225 16.41 11.98 -10.58
CA TRP A 225 15.01 11.57 -10.78
C TRP A 225 14.05 12.65 -10.24
N ILE A 226 12.80 12.65 -10.71
CA ILE A 226 11.82 13.70 -10.40
C ILE A 226 11.65 13.86 -8.89
N ASP A 227 11.47 12.74 -8.17
CA ASP A 227 11.30 12.77 -6.73
C ASP A 227 11.63 11.42 -6.05
N ILE A 228 11.78 11.44 -4.73
CA ILE A 228 12.04 10.26 -3.89
C ILE A 228 11.14 10.27 -2.65
N PHE A 229 10.24 9.29 -2.52
CA PHE A 229 9.33 9.15 -1.39
C PHE A 229 9.86 8.11 -0.37
N PRO A 230 9.65 8.35 0.94
CA PRO A 230 10.23 7.51 1.97
C PRO A 230 9.52 6.15 2.09
N MET A 231 10.30 5.14 2.46
CA MET A 231 9.82 3.86 2.96
C MET A 231 10.56 3.52 4.26
N TRP A 232 9.82 3.38 5.35
CA TRP A 232 10.39 3.17 6.68
C TRP A 232 10.61 1.69 7.01
N ASP A 233 11.57 1.41 7.88
CA ASP A 233 11.96 0.06 8.29
C ASP A 233 10.84 -0.68 9.03
N TRP A 234 10.08 0.03 9.88
CA TRP A 234 8.91 -0.46 10.63
C TRP A 234 7.65 -0.73 9.76
N VAL A 235 7.69 -0.37 8.47
CA VAL A 235 6.66 -0.77 7.49
C VAL A 235 7.09 -2.07 6.79
N GLY A 236 6.46 -3.18 7.15
CA GLY A 236 6.66 -4.46 6.45
C GLY A 236 6.18 -4.40 4.99
N GLY A 237 6.84 -5.14 4.09
CA GLY A 237 6.49 -5.14 2.66
C GLY A 237 5.04 -5.55 2.39
N ARG A 238 4.54 -6.60 3.03
CA ARG A 238 3.13 -7.04 2.87
C ARG A 238 2.10 -6.09 3.52
N THR A 239 2.55 -5.10 4.28
CA THR A 239 1.71 -4.12 4.98
C THR A 239 1.98 -2.69 4.50
N SER A 240 2.66 -2.51 3.37
CA SER A 240 3.11 -1.18 2.89
C SER A 240 2.11 -0.46 1.99
N VAL A 241 0.99 -1.08 1.61
CA VAL A 241 0.05 -0.48 0.65
C VAL A 241 -0.49 0.90 1.08
N LEU A 242 -0.55 1.17 2.39
CA LEU A 242 -0.99 2.46 2.95
C LEU A 242 0.17 3.44 3.22
N SER A 243 1.40 3.12 2.79
CA SER A 243 2.50 4.07 2.73
C SER A 243 2.65 4.64 1.32
N ALA A 244 3.73 5.38 1.05
CA ALA A 244 4.07 5.84 -0.29
C ALA A 244 4.09 4.71 -1.35
N VAL A 245 4.26 3.44 -0.95
CA VAL A 245 4.22 2.29 -1.86
C VAL A 245 2.89 2.21 -2.61
N GLY A 246 1.75 2.34 -1.93
CA GLY A 246 0.44 2.29 -2.57
C GLY A 246 -0.25 3.64 -2.71
N LEU A 247 -0.02 4.58 -1.78
CA LEU A 247 -0.66 5.89 -1.83
C LEU A 247 -0.19 6.75 -3.01
N LEU A 248 1.10 6.68 -3.36
CA LEU A 248 1.62 7.45 -4.50
C LEU A 248 0.98 7.01 -5.83
N PRO A 249 1.03 5.72 -6.24
CA PRO A 249 0.38 5.30 -7.48
C PRO A 249 -1.14 5.52 -7.43
N ALA A 250 -1.81 5.29 -6.29
CA ALA A 250 -3.25 5.54 -6.14
C ALA A 250 -3.61 7.02 -6.34
N ALA A 251 -2.87 7.93 -5.72
CA ALA A 251 -3.09 9.37 -5.90
C ALA A 251 -2.88 9.80 -7.35
N LEU A 252 -1.83 9.30 -8.01
CA LEU A 252 -1.54 9.58 -9.42
C LEU A 252 -2.62 9.01 -10.36
N GLN A 253 -3.15 7.82 -10.07
CA GLN A 253 -4.31 7.23 -10.76
C GLN A 253 -5.56 8.10 -10.63
N GLY A 254 -5.68 8.87 -9.54
CA GLY A 254 -6.83 9.71 -9.21
C GLY A 254 -7.76 9.08 -8.17
N VAL A 255 -7.33 8.04 -7.48
CA VAL A 255 -8.04 7.46 -6.33
C VAL A 255 -7.95 8.43 -5.15
N ASP A 256 -9.04 8.54 -4.40
CA ASP A 256 -9.10 9.33 -3.16
C ASP A 256 -8.36 8.58 -2.04
N ILE A 257 -7.09 8.96 -1.82
CA ILE A 257 -6.25 8.33 -0.82
C ILE A 257 -6.64 8.70 0.62
N ASP A 258 -7.30 9.85 0.83
CA ASP A 258 -7.77 10.22 2.17
C ASP A 258 -8.91 9.29 2.59
N GLN A 259 -9.85 9.00 1.68
CA GLN A 259 -10.91 8.01 1.94
C GLN A 259 -10.38 6.59 2.13
N LEU A 260 -9.33 6.21 1.39
CA LEU A 260 -8.68 4.90 1.58
C LEU A 260 -8.07 4.78 3.00
N LEU A 261 -7.33 5.81 3.44
CA LEU A 261 -6.75 5.86 4.78
C LEU A 261 -7.83 5.91 5.86
N GLN A 262 -8.89 6.69 5.65
CA GLN A 262 -10.02 6.78 6.58
C GLN A 262 -10.70 5.42 6.76
N GLY A 263 -11.00 4.71 5.66
CA GLY A 263 -11.62 3.39 5.71
C GLY A 263 -10.75 2.39 6.47
N ALA A 264 -9.43 2.41 6.27
CA ALA A 264 -8.49 1.59 7.02
C ALA A 264 -8.49 1.95 8.52
N ALA A 265 -8.48 3.24 8.87
CA ALA A 265 -8.52 3.70 10.25
C ALA A 265 -9.84 3.33 10.96
N GLU A 266 -10.96 3.35 10.25
CA GLU A 266 -12.26 2.91 10.78
C GLU A 266 -12.33 1.39 10.98
N MET A 267 -11.72 0.61 10.09
CA MET A 267 -11.59 -0.83 10.30
C MET A 267 -10.74 -1.11 11.53
N ASP A 268 -9.61 -0.41 11.71
CA ASP A 268 -8.78 -0.58 12.90
C ASP A 268 -9.57 -0.31 14.20
N LYS A 269 -10.40 0.74 14.25
CA LYS A 269 -11.28 1.01 15.40
C LYS A 269 -12.22 -0.17 15.68
N SER A 270 -12.73 -0.81 14.62
CA SER A 270 -13.61 -1.98 14.74
C SER A 270 -12.85 -3.22 15.24
N THR A 271 -11.62 -3.44 14.77
CA THR A 271 -10.77 -4.56 15.18
C THR A 271 -10.03 -4.35 16.51
N ARG A 272 -10.13 -3.16 17.11
CA ARG A 272 -9.61 -2.85 18.46
C ARG A 272 -10.64 -3.05 19.57
N LEU A 273 -11.89 -3.41 19.23
CA LEU A 273 -12.92 -3.67 20.25
C LEU A 273 -12.51 -4.89 21.10
N GLU A 274 -12.40 -4.70 22.42
CA GLU A 274 -11.98 -5.77 23.35
C GLU A 274 -13.11 -6.77 23.68
N GLY A 275 -14.33 -6.50 23.23
CA GLY A 275 -15.39 -7.48 23.25
C GLY A 275 -15.25 -8.43 22.07
N THR A 276 -14.83 -9.69 22.29
CA THR A 276 -14.63 -10.72 21.25
C THR A 276 -15.81 -10.83 20.28
N LYS A 277 -17.04 -10.80 20.81
CA LYS A 277 -18.26 -10.85 19.98
C LYS A 277 -18.55 -9.57 19.18
N LYS A 278 -17.86 -8.47 19.42
CA LYS A 278 -18.04 -7.22 18.67
C LYS A 278 -16.90 -6.94 17.71
N ASN A 279 -15.79 -7.66 17.84
CA ASN A 279 -14.58 -7.46 17.07
C ASN A 279 -14.57 -8.36 15.83
N PRO A 280 -14.63 -7.81 14.60
CA PRO A 280 -14.70 -8.62 13.38
C PRO A 280 -13.45 -9.47 13.13
N ALA A 281 -12.28 -9.07 13.65
CA ALA A 281 -11.04 -9.85 13.50
C ALA A 281 -10.94 -11.04 14.48
N ALA A 282 -11.78 -11.04 15.52
CA ALA A 282 -11.82 -12.11 16.53
C ALA A 282 -13.00 -13.09 16.31
N ARG A 283 -13.74 -12.93 15.21
CA ARG A 283 -14.93 -13.73 14.86
C ARG A 283 -14.59 -15.03 14.14
#